data_AF-A0A432QD26-F1
#
_entry.id   AF-A0A432QD26-F1
#
_cell.length_a   1.000
_cell.length_b   1.000
_cell.length_c   1.000
_cell.angle_alpha   90.00
_cell.angle_beta   90.00
_cell.angle_gamma   90.00
#
_symmetry.space_group_name_H-M   'P 1'
#
loop_
_entity.id
_entity.type
_entity.pdbx_description
1 polymer ?
#
loop_
_entity_poly.entity_id
_entity_poly.type
_entity_poly.pdbx_seq_one_letter_code
_entity_poly.pdbx_strand_id
1 'polypeptide(L)'
;KQLKSPLREEVMPKNILMIGPTGVGKTEIARRLAALASAPFLKVEATRFTEVGYVGRDVEQIIRDLMEAGIALTREIRRKEVREQAHANAEQRVLTALVGENASAATRESFLKKLRAGELDDKMIDIEVADTSPSMPAMDIPGMPGGGGMSMINITDLLGKAFAPRMKRRQMKVRDSYDMLIAEESDKLLDEDKIVSEARSVVENSGIVFLDEIDKICARAERSGGDVSREVAPLRTLFVKHNGLNKKAFVSYVLSPRT
;
A
#
# COMPACT_ATOMS: atom_id res chain seq x y z
N LYS A 1 2.95 -1.98 29.60
CA LYS A 1 1.97 -2.83 30.34
C LYS A 1 0.63 -2.75 29.64
N GLN A 2 0.16 -3.87 29.12
CA GLN A 2 -1.02 -3.96 28.27
C GLN A 2 -2.23 -4.24 29.19
N LEU A 3 -3.27 -3.38 29.20
CA LEU A 3 -4.39 -3.41 30.17
C LEU A 3 -5.21 -4.73 30.10
N LYS A 4 -5.97 -5.10 31.13
CA LYS A 4 -6.84 -6.31 31.10
C LYS A 4 -8.09 -6.08 30.24
N SER A 5 -8.61 -7.16 29.63
CA SER A 5 -9.60 -7.17 28.52
C SER A 5 -10.80 -6.22 28.65
N PRO A 6 -11.55 -6.15 29.78
CA PRO A 6 -12.75 -5.31 29.82
C PRO A 6 -12.44 -3.81 29.90
N LEU A 7 -11.29 -3.41 30.45
CA LEU A 7 -10.90 -1.99 30.58
C LEU A 7 -10.33 -1.39 29.29
N ARG A 8 -9.90 -2.24 28.33
CA ARG A 8 -9.36 -1.77 27.04
C ARG A 8 -10.43 -1.20 26.11
N GLU A 9 -11.69 -1.64 26.25
CA GLU A 9 -12.78 -1.21 25.36
C GLU A 9 -13.35 0.16 25.73
N GLU A 10 -13.10 0.62 26.95
CA GLU A 10 -13.58 1.90 27.49
C GLU A 10 -12.60 3.06 27.23
N VAL A 11 -11.32 2.78 26.97
CA VAL A 11 -10.31 3.81 26.72
C VAL A 11 -10.26 4.12 25.23
N MET A 12 -10.86 5.26 24.85
CA MET A 12 -10.73 5.80 23.50
C MET A 12 -9.30 6.36 23.26
N PRO A 13 -8.79 6.31 22.02
CA PRO A 13 -7.53 6.95 21.68
C PRO A 13 -7.61 8.46 22.00
N LYS A 14 -6.52 8.99 22.58
CA LYS A 14 -6.39 10.43 22.83
C LYS A 14 -5.88 11.09 21.56
N ASN A 15 -6.79 11.67 20.79
CA ASN A 15 -6.45 12.41 19.59
C ASN A 15 -5.57 13.63 19.94
N ILE A 16 -4.55 13.89 19.12
CA ILE A 16 -3.61 15.01 19.31
C ILE A 16 -4.07 16.18 18.44
N LEU A 17 -3.98 17.40 18.95
CA LEU A 17 -4.18 18.63 18.19
C LEU A 17 -2.85 19.39 18.11
N MET A 18 -2.22 19.42 16.94
CA MET A 18 -0.99 20.21 16.75
C MET A 18 -1.34 21.62 16.25
N ILE A 19 -0.79 22.65 16.90
CA ILE A 19 -0.98 24.06 16.53
C ILE A 19 0.40 24.67 16.27
N GLY A 20 0.55 25.35 15.14
CA GLY A 20 1.77 26.07 14.77
C GLY A 20 1.71 26.60 13.33
N PRO A 21 2.65 27.46 12.91
CA PRO A 21 2.68 27.98 11.55
C PRO A 21 2.98 26.88 10.51
N THR A 22 2.81 27.18 9.23
CA THR A 22 3.20 26.26 8.16
C THR A 22 4.72 26.06 8.14
N GLY A 23 5.19 24.87 7.76
CA GLY A 23 6.63 24.60 7.62
C GLY A 23 7.38 24.21 8.90
N VAL A 24 6.77 24.25 10.09
CA VAL A 24 7.42 23.83 11.35
C VAL A 24 7.55 22.31 11.54
N GLY A 25 7.23 21.52 10.52
CA GLY A 25 7.38 20.07 10.55
C GLY A 25 6.24 19.27 11.18
N LYS A 26 5.03 19.84 11.35
CA LYS A 26 3.86 19.13 11.94
C LYS A 26 3.57 17.80 11.23
N THR A 27 3.56 17.81 9.89
CA THR A 27 3.37 16.59 9.08
C THR A 27 4.52 15.60 9.24
N GLU A 28 5.76 16.07 9.37
CA GLU A 28 6.92 15.19 9.54
C GLU A 28 6.97 14.54 10.92
N ILE A 29 6.54 15.24 11.97
CA ILE A 29 6.38 14.65 13.30
C ILE A 29 5.38 13.50 13.25
N ALA A 30 4.22 13.69 12.61
CA ALA A 30 3.21 12.66 12.50
C ALA A 30 3.68 11.47 11.64
N ARG A 31 4.33 11.75 10.50
CA ARG A 31 4.90 10.72 9.62
C ARG A 31 5.96 9.87 10.34
N ARG A 32 6.89 10.52 11.06
CA ARG A 32 7.95 9.83 11.81
C ARG A 32 7.38 9.04 12.98
N LEU A 33 6.37 9.56 13.67
CA LEU A 33 5.67 8.82 14.72
C LEU A 33 5.06 7.54 14.17
N ALA A 34 4.40 7.61 13.01
CA ALA A 34 3.83 6.43 12.36
C ALA A 34 4.89 5.41 11.96
N ALA A 35 6.01 5.86 11.36
CA ALA A 35 7.12 4.99 11.01
C ALA A 35 7.74 4.30 12.25
N LEU A 36 7.95 5.03 13.34
CA LEU A 36 8.47 4.49 14.60
C LEU A 36 7.51 3.49 15.24
N ALA A 37 6.21 3.74 15.14
CA ALA A 37 5.18 2.83 15.65
C ALA A 37 4.90 1.66 14.69
N SER A 38 5.51 1.64 13.50
CA SER A 38 5.16 0.72 12.41
C SER A 38 3.64 0.69 12.17
N ALA A 39 3.07 1.89 12.08
CA ALA A 39 1.64 2.13 11.94
C ALA A 39 1.30 2.56 10.50
N PRO A 40 0.17 2.09 9.94
CA PRO A 40 -0.37 2.63 8.69
C PRO A 40 -0.61 4.14 8.82
N PHE A 41 -0.21 4.92 7.82
CA PHE A 41 -0.30 6.38 7.87
C PHE A 41 -0.99 6.94 6.63
N LEU A 42 -1.97 7.82 6.83
CA LEU A 42 -2.65 8.53 5.75
C LEU A 42 -2.68 10.03 6.04
N LYS A 43 -2.21 10.85 5.09
CA LYS A 43 -2.36 12.30 5.11
C LYS A 43 -3.59 12.69 4.28
N VAL A 44 -4.48 13.49 4.85
CA VAL A 44 -5.65 14.05 4.14
C VAL A 44 -5.76 15.55 4.42
N GLU A 45 -6.05 16.33 3.38
CA GLU A 45 -6.33 17.77 3.51
C GLU A 45 -7.82 17.98 3.83
N ALA A 46 -8.11 18.73 4.88
CA ALA A 46 -9.48 18.93 5.36
C ALA A 46 -10.35 19.75 4.40
N THR A 47 -9.76 20.64 3.60
CA THR A 47 -10.46 21.47 2.60
C THR A 47 -11.18 20.65 1.54
N ARG A 48 -10.68 19.44 1.25
CA ARG A 48 -11.28 18.51 0.27
C ARG A 48 -12.71 18.08 0.63
N PHE A 49 -13.13 18.26 1.88
CA PHE A 49 -14.48 17.92 2.34
C PHE A 49 -15.47 19.09 2.28
N THR A 50 -15.04 20.29 1.86
CA THR A 50 -15.87 21.51 1.85
C THR A 50 -16.01 22.20 0.50
N GLU A 51 -15.24 21.80 -0.52
CA GLU A 51 -15.34 22.40 -1.85
C GLU A 51 -16.64 21.96 -2.56
N VAL A 52 -17.48 22.96 -2.86
CA VAL A 52 -18.77 22.84 -3.55
C VAL A 52 -18.55 22.16 -4.90
N GLY A 53 -18.81 20.85 -4.98
CA GLY A 53 -18.72 20.08 -6.22
C GLY A 53 -18.18 18.66 -6.09
N TYR A 54 -17.55 18.28 -4.97
CA TYR A 54 -17.04 16.91 -4.78
C TYR A 54 -18.05 16.02 -4.05
N VAL A 55 -19.18 15.74 -4.70
CA VAL A 55 -20.04 14.60 -4.35
C VAL A 55 -19.24 13.33 -4.69
N GLY A 56 -18.40 12.83 -3.78
CA GLY A 56 -17.67 11.57 -4.07
C GLY A 56 -16.45 11.20 -3.22
N ARG A 57 -15.86 12.10 -2.41
CA ARG A 57 -14.93 11.66 -1.36
C ARG A 57 -15.62 11.70 -0.02
N ASP A 58 -16.38 10.64 0.21
CA ASP A 58 -16.95 10.32 1.50
C ASP A 58 -15.83 10.13 2.53
N VAL A 59 -16.12 10.43 3.78
CA VAL A 59 -15.27 10.13 4.94
C VAL A 59 -14.86 8.66 4.96
N GLU A 60 -15.68 7.77 4.43
CA GLU A 60 -15.33 6.37 4.21
C GLU A 60 -14.09 6.15 3.33
N GLN A 61 -13.81 7.05 2.38
CA GLN A 61 -12.64 6.94 1.53
C GLN A 61 -11.34 7.08 2.34
N ILE A 62 -11.33 7.89 3.40
CA ILE A 62 -10.19 7.98 4.32
C ILE A 62 -9.89 6.60 4.92
N ILE A 63 -10.93 5.88 5.31
CA ILE A 63 -10.79 4.55 5.92
C ILE A 63 -10.33 3.53 4.87
N ARG A 64 -10.85 3.59 3.65
CA ARG A 64 -10.40 2.73 2.53
C ARG A 64 -8.93 2.98 2.19
N ASP A 65 -8.53 4.24 2.03
CA ASP A 65 -7.14 4.63 1.73
C ASP A 65 -6.19 4.21 2.88
N LEU A 66 -6.62 4.34 4.13
CA LEU A 66 -5.85 3.88 5.29
C LEU A 66 -5.74 2.35 5.32
N MET A 67 -6.79 1.64 4.90
CA MET A 67 -6.79 0.20 4.79
C MET A 67 -5.83 -0.28 3.69
N GLU A 68 -5.80 0.38 2.54
CA GLU A 68 -4.79 0.13 1.50
C GLU A 68 -3.36 0.33 2.02
N ALA A 69 -3.12 1.41 2.75
CA ALA A 69 -1.82 1.65 3.40
C ALA A 69 -1.47 0.54 4.42
N GLY A 70 -2.47 0.03 5.15
CA GLY A 70 -2.30 -1.10 6.07
C GLY A 70 -1.97 -2.41 5.38
N ILE A 71 -2.62 -2.71 4.25
CA ILE A 71 -2.31 -3.90 3.43
C ILE A 71 -0.88 -3.80 2.89
N ALA A 72 -0.49 -2.62 2.37
CA ALA A 72 0.87 -2.41 1.86
C ALA A 72 1.93 -2.63 2.95
N LEU A 73 1.72 -2.07 4.14
CA LEU A 73 2.63 -2.24 5.29
C LEU A 73 2.70 -3.71 5.73
N THR A 74 1.55 -4.37 5.88
CA THR A 74 1.47 -5.76 6.33
C THR A 74 2.13 -6.69 5.30
N ARG A 75 1.91 -6.46 4.00
CA ARG A 75 2.59 -7.16 2.91
C ARG A 75 4.10 -7.00 3.02
N GLU A 76 4.61 -5.80 3.28
CA GLU A 76 6.05 -5.55 3.43
C GLU A 76 6.64 -6.33 4.62
N ILE A 77 5.93 -6.37 5.76
CA ILE A 77 6.33 -7.13 6.94
C ILE A 77 6.39 -8.63 6.60
N ARG A 78 5.32 -9.18 6.02
CA ARG A 78 5.25 -10.60 5.65
C ARG A 78 6.29 -11.00 4.61
N ARG A 79 6.57 -10.14 3.62
CA ARG A 79 7.67 -10.35 2.66
C ARG A 79 9.02 -10.50 3.36
N LYS A 80 9.28 -9.74 4.43
CA LYS A 80 10.52 -9.87 5.20
C LYS A 80 10.58 -11.20 5.95
N GLU A 81 9.46 -11.67 6.49
CA GLU A 81 9.39 -12.97 7.19
C GLU A 81 9.65 -14.16 6.27
N VAL A 82 9.16 -14.12 5.03
CA VAL A 82 9.35 -15.21 4.05
C VAL A 82 10.62 -15.07 3.21
N ARG A 83 11.43 -14.04 3.44
CA ARG A 83 12.58 -13.69 2.59
C ARG A 83 13.60 -14.82 2.47
N GLU A 84 13.87 -15.56 3.54
CA GLU A 84 14.82 -16.67 3.52
C GLU A 84 14.32 -17.84 2.67
N GLN A 85 13.03 -18.19 2.81
CA GLN A 85 12.41 -19.23 1.98
C GLN A 85 12.32 -18.80 0.51
N ALA A 86 11.97 -17.54 0.26
CA ALA A 86 11.95 -16.97 -1.09
C ALA A 86 13.35 -16.98 -1.72
N HIS A 87 14.40 -16.69 -0.95
CA HIS A 87 15.78 -16.79 -1.41
C HIS A 87 16.19 -18.21 -1.77
N ALA A 88 15.80 -19.21 -0.96
CA ALA A 88 16.06 -20.62 -1.29
C ALA A 88 15.35 -21.04 -2.58
N ASN A 89 14.09 -20.62 -2.78
CA ASN A 89 13.34 -20.91 -4.00
C ASN A 89 13.97 -20.21 -5.23
N ALA A 90 14.39 -18.95 -5.08
CA ALA A 90 15.10 -18.21 -6.12
C ALA A 90 16.42 -18.91 -6.51
N GLU A 91 17.20 -19.36 -5.52
CA GLU A 91 18.42 -20.13 -5.73
C GLU A 91 18.16 -21.40 -6.56
N GLN A 92 17.07 -22.14 -6.28
CA GLN A 92 16.69 -23.31 -7.05
C GLN A 92 16.31 -22.98 -8.50
N ARG A 93 15.63 -21.85 -8.74
CA ARG A 93 15.31 -21.38 -10.11
C ARG A 93 16.57 -21.03 -10.89
N VAL A 94 17.49 -20.29 -10.27
CA VAL A 94 18.79 -19.95 -10.88
C VAL A 94 19.60 -21.21 -11.17
N LEU A 95 19.67 -22.15 -10.22
CA LEU A 95 20.38 -23.41 -10.40
C LEU A 95 19.79 -24.20 -11.58
N THR A 96 18.46 -24.31 -11.64
CA THR A 96 17.77 -25.00 -12.73
C THR A 96 18.04 -24.34 -14.08
N ALA A 97 18.07 -23.01 -14.16
CA ALA A 97 18.44 -22.29 -15.38
C ALA A 97 19.90 -22.53 -15.80
N LEU A 98 20.81 -22.74 -14.85
CA LEU A 98 22.24 -22.99 -15.11
C LEU A 98 22.54 -24.41 -15.58
N VAL A 99 21.91 -25.42 -14.98
CA VAL A 99 22.24 -26.84 -15.24
C VAL A 99 21.18 -27.58 -16.05
N GLY A 100 19.97 -27.01 -16.18
CA GLY A 100 18.81 -27.64 -16.79
C GLY A 100 17.99 -28.51 -15.83
N GLU A 101 16.75 -28.80 -16.23
CA GLU A 101 15.80 -29.60 -15.43
C GLU A 101 16.23 -31.06 -15.23
N ASN A 102 17.02 -31.61 -16.16
CA ASN A 102 17.43 -33.03 -16.16
C ASN A 102 18.86 -33.25 -15.62
N ALA A 103 19.47 -32.24 -14.98
CA ALA A 103 20.80 -32.38 -14.41
C ALA A 103 20.83 -33.41 -13.26
N SER A 104 21.91 -34.18 -13.17
CA SER A 104 22.12 -35.14 -12.08
C SER A 104 22.24 -34.42 -10.72
N ALA A 105 21.92 -35.13 -9.64
CA ALA A 105 22.04 -34.60 -8.28
C ALA A 105 23.48 -34.12 -7.96
N ALA A 106 24.49 -34.87 -8.42
CA ALA A 106 25.89 -34.51 -8.24
C ALA A 106 26.26 -33.20 -8.97
N THR A 107 25.77 -33.02 -10.20
CA THR A 107 25.97 -31.76 -10.95
C THR A 107 25.31 -30.60 -10.22
N ARG A 108 24.06 -30.75 -9.78
CA ARG A 108 23.33 -29.73 -9.01
C ARG A 108 24.07 -29.33 -7.75
N GLU A 109 24.55 -30.30 -6.96
CA GLU A 109 25.27 -30.01 -5.72
C GLU A 109 26.58 -29.24 -5.98
N SER A 110 27.34 -29.64 -7.01
CA SER A 110 28.59 -28.96 -7.37
C SER A 110 28.35 -27.51 -7.84
N PHE A 111 27.29 -27.27 -8.61
CA PHE A 111 26.93 -25.93 -9.08
C PHE A 111 26.33 -25.08 -7.96
N LEU A 112 25.57 -25.67 -7.03
CA LEU A 112 25.07 -24.99 -5.84
C LEU A 112 26.23 -24.45 -4.98
N LYS A 113 27.27 -25.26 -4.77
CA LYS A 113 28.48 -24.83 -4.05
C LYS A 113 29.15 -23.63 -4.72
N LYS A 114 29.29 -23.67 -6.05
CA LYS A 114 29.87 -22.56 -6.84
C LYS A 114 28.99 -21.31 -6.87
N LEU A 115 27.67 -21.49 -6.90
CA LEU A 115 26.69 -20.41 -6.86
C LEU A 115 26.78 -19.66 -5.53
N ARG A 116 26.83 -20.39 -4.41
CA ARG A 116 27.02 -19.81 -3.06
C ARG A 116 28.38 -19.17 -2.85
N ALA A 117 29.39 -19.64 -3.58
CA ALA A 117 30.73 -19.03 -3.58
C ALA A 117 30.81 -17.76 -4.46
N GLY A 118 29.74 -17.39 -5.18
CA GLY A 118 29.73 -16.22 -6.09
C GLY A 118 30.49 -16.42 -7.40
N GLU A 119 30.94 -17.65 -7.69
CA GLU A 119 31.75 -17.94 -8.88
C GLU A 119 30.95 -17.87 -10.20
N LEU A 120 29.61 -17.83 -10.10
CA LEU A 120 28.69 -17.89 -11.24
C LEU A 120 27.99 -16.56 -11.52
N ASP A 121 28.30 -15.50 -10.77
CA ASP A 121 27.57 -14.22 -10.78
C ASP A 121 27.50 -13.54 -12.16
N ASP A 122 28.56 -13.67 -12.96
CA ASP A 122 28.65 -13.09 -14.30
C ASP A 122 28.09 -13.99 -15.42
N LYS A 123 27.64 -15.21 -15.11
CA LYS A 123 27.04 -16.08 -16.11
C LYS A 123 25.67 -15.55 -16.52
N MET A 124 25.40 -15.63 -17.83
CA MET A 124 24.09 -15.32 -18.38
C MET A 124 23.17 -16.53 -18.22
N ILE A 125 21.95 -16.27 -17.76
CA ILE A 125 20.89 -17.26 -17.60
C ILE A 125 19.61 -16.74 -18.23
N ASP A 126 18.81 -17.66 -18.76
CA ASP A 126 17.48 -17.38 -19.27
C ASP A 126 16.47 -17.74 -18.19
N ILE A 127 15.77 -16.73 -17.67
CA ILE A 127 14.74 -16.91 -16.64
C ILE A 127 13.39 -16.47 -17.19
N GLU A 128 12.38 -17.28 -16.92
CA GLU A 128 10.98 -16.91 -17.11
C GLU A 128 10.53 -16.00 -15.98
N VAL A 129 10.18 -14.76 -16.31
CA VAL A 129 9.75 -13.74 -15.35
C VAL A 129 8.35 -13.28 -15.72
N ALA A 130 7.57 -12.81 -14.75
CA ALA A 130 6.28 -12.20 -15.04
C ALA A 130 6.48 -10.98 -15.95
N ASP A 131 5.76 -10.96 -17.06
CA ASP A 131 5.75 -9.86 -18.02
C ASP A 131 4.89 -8.74 -17.46
N THR A 132 5.54 -7.71 -16.93
CA THR A 132 4.87 -6.49 -16.44
C THR A 132 4.76 -5.43 -17.54
N SER A 133 5.02 -5.77 -18.81
CA SER A 133 4.82 -4.82 -19.89
C SER A 133 3.33 -4.46 -19.99
N PRO A 134 2.98 -3.16 -20.07
CA PRO A 134 1.60 -2.75 -20.29
C PRO A 134 1.09 -3.41 -21.56
N SER A 135 0.13 -4.30 -21.41
CA SER A 135 -0.54 -4.90 -22.55
C SER A 135 -1.38 -3.83 -23.22
N MET A 136 -0.85 -3.24 -24.29
CA MET A 136 -1.51 -2.98 -25.58
C MET A 136 -0.66 -1.98 -26.39
N PRO A 137 -0.16 -2.34 -27.59
CA PRO A 137 -0.02 -1.35 -28.64
C PRO A 137 -1.40 -0.80 -28.95
N ALA A 138 -1.54 0.52 -29.08
CA ALA A 138 -2.74 1.12 -29.67
C ALA A 138 -2.99 0.45 -31.03
N MET A 139 -4.02 -0.39 -31.11
CA MET A 139 -4.52 -0.86 -32.39
C MET A 139 -5.26 0.32 -33.01
N ASP A 140 -4.60 1.06 -33.90
CA ASP A 140 -5.25 2.01 -34.79
C ASP A 140 -6.13 1.22 -35.76
N ILE A 141 -7.43 1.13 -35.47
CA ILE A 141 -8.44 0.61 -36.40
C ILE A 141 -8.72 1.70 -37.44
N PRO A 142 -8.30 1.53 -38.71
CA PRO A 142 -8.54 2.53 -39.74
C PRO A 142 -10.02 2.52 -40.14
N GLY A 143 -10.70 3.66 -40.04
CA GLY A 143 -12.02 3.85 -40.67
C GLY A 143 -13.18 4.29 -39.77
N MET A 144 -12.98 4.68 -38.51
CA MET A 144 -14.08 5.18 -37.66
C MET A 144 -13.97 6.70 -37.44
N PRO A 145 -14.88 7.52 -38.02
CA PRO A 145 -14.87 8.96 -37.85
C PRO A 145 -15.64 9.34 -36.57
N GLY A 146 -14.92 9.90 -35.61
CA GLY A 146 -15.50 10.65 -34.48
C GLY A 146 -15.83 9.83 -33.23
N GLY A 147 -14.97 9.97 -32.21
CA GLY A 147 -15.41 9.91 -30.81
C GLY A 147 -14.93 8.72 -29.98
N GLY A 148 -13.89 8.95 -29.17
CA GLY A 148 -13.83 8.40 -27.81
C GLY A 148 -12.99 7.14 -27.61
N GLY A 149 -11.68 7.22 -27.80
CA GLY A 149 -10.69 6.22 -27.32
C GLY A 149 -10.55 6.11 -25.80
N MET A 150 -11.65 6.25 -25.03
CA MET A 150 -11.59 6.41 -23.57
C MET A 150 -12.45 5.40 -22.79
N SER A 151 -13.23 4.56 -23.46
CA SER A 151 -14.18 3.60 -22.82
C SER A 151 -13.70 2.15 -22.78
N MET A 152 -12.63 1.79 -23.48
CA MET A 152 -12.11 0.40 -23.51
C MET A 152 -10.93 0.14 -22.57
N ILE A 153 -10.28 1.18 -22.03
CA ILE A 153 -9.05 1.04 -21.21
C ILE A 153 -9.35 0.37 -19.85
N ASN A 154 -10.50 0.66 -19.24
CA ASN A 154 -10.84 0.13 -17.91
C ASN A 154 -11.36 -1.31 -17.92
N ILE A 155 -11.98 -1.78 -19.00
CA ILE A 155 -12.46 -3.17 -19.13
C ILE A 155 -11.28 -4.10 -19.44
N THR A 156 -10.31 -3.64 -20.25
CA THR A 156 -9.12 -4.44 -20.58
C THR A 156 -8.19 -4.61 -19.38
N ASP A 157 -8.02 -3.60 -18.52
CA ASP A 157 -7.16 -3.69 -17.33
C ASP A 157 -7.79 -4.58 -16.23
N LEU A 158 -9.12 -4.58 -16.13
CA LEU A 158 -9.87 -5.49 -15.25
C LEU A 158 -9.83 -6.95 -15.77
N LEU A 159 -9.85 -7.15 -17.09
CA LEU A 159 -9.75 -8.47 -17.72
C LEU A 159 -8.31 -9.02 -17.67
N GLY A 160 -7.30 -8.14 -17.75
CA GLY A 160 -5.89 -8.49 -17.66
C GLY A 160 -5.49 -9.01 -16.27
N LYS A 161 -6.10 -8.50 -15.19
CA LYS A 161 -5.90 -8.99 -13.81
C LYS A 161 -6.55 -10.35 -13.53
N ALA A 162 -7.50 -10.79 -14.38
CA ALA A 162 -8.16 -12.09 -14.26
C ALA A 162 -7.44 -13.21 -15.03
N PHE A 163 -6.50 -12.88 -15.93
CA PHE A 163 -5.65 -13.84 -16.62
C PHE A 163 -4.30 -13.96 -15.91
N ALA A 164 -3.77 -15.19 -15.82
CA ALA A 164 -2.48 -15.46 -15.21
C ALA A 164 -1.39 -14.54 -15.80
N PRO A 165 -0.42 -14.07 -14.99
CA PRO A 165 0.67 -13.24 -15.47
C PRO A 165 1.34 -13.92 -16.67
N ARG A 166 1.41 -13.23 -17.81
CA ARG A 166 2.15 -13.77 -18.96
C ARG A 166 3.61 -13.90 -18.54
N MET A 167 4.19 -15.08 -18.66
CA MET A 167 5.61 -15.28 -18.37
C MET A 167 6.42 -15.00 -19.64
N LYS A 168 7.52 -14.26 -19.51
CA LYS A 168 8.45 -13.97 -20.61
C LYS A 168 9.85 -14.42 -20.24
N ARG A 169 10.51 -15.10 -21.18
CA ARG A 169 11.94 -15.42 -21.05
C ARG A 169 12.77 -14.18 -21.21
N ARG A 170 13.59 -13.88 -20.21
CA ARG A 170 14.56 -12.79 -20.24
C ARG A 170 15.94 -13.32 -19.90
N GLN A 171 16.90 -12.97 -20.73
CA GLN A 171 18.31 -13.24 -20.48
C GLN A 171 18.89 -12.17 -19.56
N MET A 172 19.56 -12.57 -18.48
CA MET A 172 20.23 -11.67 -17.53
C MET A 172 21.39 -12.38 -16.82
N LYS A 173 22.21 -11.63 -16.09
CA LYS A 173 23.25 -12.22 -15.24
C LYS A 173 22.64 -12.86 -14.00
N VAL A 174 23.31 -13.89 -13.47
CA VAL A 174 22.94 -14.54 -12.20
C VAL A 174 22.76 -13.51 -11.08
N ARG A 175 23.74 -12.62 -10.88
CA ARG A 175 23.68 -11.61 -9.82
C ARG A 175 22.47 -10.67 -9.91
N ASP A 176 22.09 -10.29 -11.14
CA ASP A 176 21.01 -9.33 -11.38
C ASP A 176 19.63 -10.00 -11.25
N SER A 177 19.58 -11.34 -11.26
CA SER A 177 18.34 -12.10 -11.18
C SER A 177 17.78 -12.23 -9.76
N TYR A 178 18.62 -12.23 -8.73
CA TYR A 178 18.22 -12.56 -7.37
C TYR A 178 17.19 -11.60 -6.78
N ASP A 179 17.39 -10.28 -6.90
CA ASP A 179 16.45 -9.31 -6.30
C ASP A 179 15.03 -9.45 -6.86
N MET A 180 14.93 -9.64 -8.17
CA MET A 180 13.67 -9.84 -8.87
C MET A 180 13.04 -11.20 -8.53
N LEU A 181 13.82 -12.28 -8.55
CA LEU A 181 13.33 -13.61 -8.22
C LEU A 181 12.88 -13.71 -6.76
N ILE A 182 13.63 -13.12 -5.82
CA ILE A 182 13.27 -13.10 -4.41
C ILE A 182 11.95 -12.35 -4.22
N ALA A 183 11.75 -11.23 -4.91
CA ALA A 183 10.49 -10.50 -4.85
C ALA A 183 9.31 -11.37 -5.37
N GLU A 184 9.49 -12.02 -6.51
CA GLU A 184 8.46 -12.89 -7.11
C GLU A 184 8.14 -14.11 -6.23
N GLU A 185 9.18 -14.80 -5.73
CA GLU A 185 9.02 -15.95 -4.83
C GLU A 185 8.44 -15.54 -3.48
N SER A 186 8.78 -14.35 -2.98
CA SER A 186 8.17 -13.82 -1.75
C SER A 186 6.67 -13.66 -1.96
N ASP A 187 6.25 -13.05 -3.07
CA ASP A 187 4.83 -12.84 -3.38
C ASP A 187 4.03 -14.13 -3.51
N LYS A 188 4.63 -15.20 -4.07
CA LYS A 188 4.00 -16.52 -4.14
C LYS A 188 3.77 -17.16 -2.77
N LEU A 189 4.61 -16.84 -1.78
CA LEU A 189 4.52 -17.37 -0.43
C LEU A 189 3.52 -16.62 0.46
N LEU A 190 2.98 -15.50 -0.02
CA LEU A 190 2.03 -14.70 0.71
C LEU A 190 0.62 -15.28 0.64
N ASP A 191 -0.07 -15.22 1.77
CA ASP A 191 -1.49 -15.57 1.89
C ASP A 191 -2.29 -14.26 1.92
N GLU A 192 -2.95 -13.95 0.81
CA GLU A 192 -3.69 -12.69 0.63
C GLU A 192 -4.81 -12.52 1.66
N ASP A 193 -5.53 -13.59 2.01
CA ASP A 193 -6.62 -13.54 2.99
C ASP A 193 -6.08 -13.23 4.39
N LYS A 194 -4.95 -13.84 4.77
CA LYS A 194 -4.26 -13.52 6.03
C LYS A 194 -3.75 -12.09 6.05
N ILE A 195 -3.16 -11.60 4.95
CA ILE A 195 -2.68 -10.22 4.86
C ILE A 195 -3.84 -9.25 5.09
N VAL A 196 -4.98 -9.44 4.42
CA VAL A 196 -6.14 -8.55 4.57
C VAL A 196 -6.68 -8.60 6.00
N SER A 197 -6.79 -9.78 6.59
CA SER A 197 -7.27 -9.97 7.97
C SER A 197 -6.37 -9.29 9.01
N GLU A 198 -5.05 -9.48 8.89
CA GLU A 198 -4.08 -8.87 9.80
C GLU A 198 -3.98 -7.36 9.59
N ALA A 199 -3.95 -6.91 8.33
CA ALA A 199 -3.91 -5.50 8.00
C ALA A 199 -5.11 -4.75 8.59
N ARG A 200 -6.30 -5.37 8.58
CA ARG A 200 -7.47 -4.83 9.28
C ARG A 200 -7.18 -4.64 10.76
N SER A 201 -6.61 -5.63 11.43
CA SER A 201 -6.26 -5.54 12.85
C SER A 201 -5.21 -4.44 13.11
N VAL A 202 -4.20 -4.31 12.25
CA VAL A 202 -3.15 -3.28 12.36
C VAL A 202 -3.76 -1.89 12.18
N VAL A 203 -4.59 -1.69 11.17
CA VAL A 203 -5.28 -0.42 10.91
C VAL A 203 -6.24 -0.08 12.05
N GLU A 204 -7.02 -1.07 12.50
CA GLU A 204 -7.91 -0.91 13.64
C GLU A 204 -7.10 -0.50 14.87
N ASN A 205 -6.01 -1.17 15.24
CA ASN A 205 -5.31 -0.93 16.51
C ASN A 205 -4.29 0.22 16.52
N SER A 206 -3.75 0.58 15.36
CA SER A 206 -2.58 1.45 15.27
C SER A 206 -2.59 2.45 14.11
N GLY A 207 -3.57 2.36 13.19
CA GLY A 207 -3.63 3.25 12.03
C GLY A 207 -3.66 4.72 12.42
N ILE A 208 -2.91 5.55 11.72
CA ILE A 208 -2.77 6.99 11.96
C ILE A 208 -3.32 7.77 10.78
N VAL A 209 -4.36 8.58 11.02
CA VAL A 209 -4.85 9.57 10.04
C VAL A 209 -4.37 10.94 10.47
N PHE A 210 -3.73 11.66 9.55
CA PHE A 210 -3.31 13.04 9.71
C PHE A 210 -4.22 13.95 8.89
N LEU A 211 -5.02 14.76 9.58
CA LEU A 211 -5.87 15.77 8.94
C LEU A 211 -5.13 17.11 8.93
N ASP A 212 -4.73 17.55 7.74
CA ASP A 212 -4.03 18.81 7.50
C ASP A 212 -5.03 19.93 7.20
N GLU A 213 -4.65 21.17 7.52
CA GLU A 213 -5.44 22.39 7.24
C GLU A 213 -6.88 22.36 7.78
N ILE A 214 -7.12 21.70 8.91
CA ILE A 214 -8.48 21.63 9.50
C ILE A 214 -9.00 23.00 9.97
N ASP A 215 -8.11 23.98 10.14
CA ASP A 215 -8.47 25.34 10.51
C ASP A 215 -9.23 26.05 9.38
N LYS A 216 -9.01 25.64 8.13
CA LYS A 216 -9.69 26.23 6.97
C LYS A 216 -11.17 25.88 6.87
N ILE A 217 -11.60 24.83 7.57
CA ILE A 217 -12.99 24.38 7.59
C ILE A 217 -13.74 24.80 8.88
N CYS A 218 -13.04 25.40 9.85
CA CYS A 218 -13.67 25.96 11.04
C CYS A 218 -14.39 27.27 10.68
N ALA A 219 -15.66 27.42 11.09
CA ALA A 219 -16.41 28.64 10.86
C ALA A 219 -15.71 29.85 11.52
N ARG A 220 -15.53 30.94 10.77
CA ARG A 220 -15.09 32.23 11.33
C ARG A 220 -16.24 32.78 12.19
N ALA A 221 -16.01 32.95 13.48
CA ALA A 221 -17.02 33.32 14.48
C ALA A 221 -17.70 34.70 14.28
N GLU A 222 -17.38 35.46 13.23
CA GLU A 222 -17.79 36.88 13.11
C GLU A 222 -18.90 37.18 12.08
N ARG A 223 -19.45 36.18 11.36
CA ARG A 223 -20.60 36.44 10.45
C ARG A 223 -21.90 35.91 11.02
N SER A 224 -22.55 36.77 11.82
CA SER A 224 -23.96 36.66 12.16
C SER A 224 -24.82 36.88 10.91
N GLY A 225 -25.29 35.79 10.30
CA GLY A 225 -26.26 35.85 9.22
C GLY A 225 -26.48 34.53 8.51
N GLY A 226 -27.49 33.77 8.95
CA GLY A 226 -28.30 32.90 8.09
C GLY A 226 -27.63 31.79 7.26
N ASP A 227 -26.43 31.33 7.59
CA ASP A 227 -25.80 30.23 6.86
C ASP A 227 -26.20 28.87 7.46
N VAL A 228 -26.87 28.06 6.63
CA VAL A 228 -27.13 26.63 6.88
C VAL A 228 -25.83 25.98 7.34
N SER A 229 -25.82 25.34 8.52
CA SER A 229 -24.67 24.68 9.15
C SER A 229 -23.78 23.96 8.13
N ARG A 230 -22.75 24.63 7.64
CA ARG A 230 -21.55 24.03 7.02
C ARG A 230 -20.65 23.41 8.10
N GLU A 231 -21.26 23.03 9.21
CA GLU A 231 -20.59 22.45 10.34
C GLU A 231 -19.97 21.14 9.90
N VAL A 232 -18.77 20.93 10.42
CA VAL A 232 -18.00 19.73 10.81
C VAL A 232 -18.72 18.35 10.84
N ALA A 233 -20.01 18.24 10.53
CA ALA A 233 -20.81 17.03 10.38
C ALA A 233 -20.15 15.93 9.51
N PRO A 234 -19.48 16.21 8.37
CA PRO A 234 -18.81 15.16 7.62
C PRO A 234 -17.68 14.52 8.45
N LEU A 235 -16.86 15.34 9.11
CA LEU A 235 -15.78 14.84 9.97
C LEU A 235 -16.31 14.25 11.27
N ARG A 236 -17.47 14.69 11.77
CA ARG A 236 -18.15 14.08 12.92
C ARG A 236 -18.43 12.58 12.69
N THR A 237 -18.64 12.17 11.44
CA THR A 237 -18.77 10.75 11.03
C THR A 237 -17.46 9.96 11.18
N LEU A 238 -16.27 10.57 11.06
CA LEU A 238 -15.02 9.90 11.47
C LEU A 238 -15.01 9.54 12.97
N PHE A 239 -15.69 10.35 13.79
CA PHE A 239 -15.75 10.15 15.23
C PHE A 239 -16.93 9.28 15.67
N VAL A 240 -17.98 9.15 14.84
CA VAL A 240 -19.21 8.44 15.18
C VAL A 240 -19.39 7.25 14.25
N LYS A 241 -18.92 6.10 14.73
CA LYS A 241 -19.44 4.74 14.48
C LYS A 241 -19.85 4.48 13.03
N HIS A 242 -18.90 4.05 12.20
CA HIS A 242 -19.21 3.42 10.91
C HIS A 242 -18.93 1.92 10.90
N ASN A 243 -20.04 1.18 10.78
CA ASN A 243 -20.24 -0.19 10.28
C ASN A 243 -19.01 -1.12 10.27
N GLY A 244 -18.73 -1.74 11.42
CA GLY A 244 -18.01 -3.01 11.48
C GLY A 244 -16.51 -2.94 11.78
N LEU A 245 -15.87 -1.78 11.74
CA LEU A 245 -14.51 -1.58 12.24
C LEU A 245 -14.58 -1.28 13.74
N ASN A 246 -14.32 -2.27 14.57
CA ASN A 246 -14.32 -2.09 16.02
C ASN A 246 -13.03 -1.37 16.43
N LYS A 247 -13.19 -0.10 16.82
CA LYS A 247 -12.32 0.75 17.68
C LYS A 247 -10.81 0.49 17.62
N LYS A 248 -10.05 1.52 17.15
CA LYS A 248 -8.75 2.01 17.71
C LYS A 248 -7.90 2.82 16.69
N ALA A 249 -8.41 3.20 15.51
CA ALA A 249 -7.61 4.02 14.60
C ALA A 249 -7.30 5.37 15.28
N PHE A 250 -6.02 5.68 15.44
CA PHE A 250 -5.52 6.95 15.97
C PHE A 250 -5.78 8.04 14.93
N VAL A 251 -6.65 8.99 15.23
CA VAL A 251 -6.83 10.18 14.37
C VAL A 251 -6.09 11.34 15.02
N SER A 252 -5.00 11.77 14.38
CA SER A 252 -4.20 12.93 14.81
C SER A 252 -4.65 14.16 14.02
N TYR A 253 -5.14 15.17 14.72
CA TYR A 253 -5.64 16.43 14.16
C TYR A 253 -4.52 17.48 14.14
N VAL A 254 -4.45 18.29 13.07
CA VAL A 254 -3.56 19.45 13.01
C VAL A 254 -4.32 20.69 12.55
N LEU A 255 -4.46 21.69 13.44
CA LEU A 255 -4.95 23.03 13.13
C LEU A 255 -3.75 23.91 12.75
N SER A 256 -3.79 24.57 11.60
CA SER A 256 -2.73 25.46 11.13
C SER A 256 -3.26 26.88 10.93
N PRO A 257 -3.48 27.69 11.97
CA PRO A 257 -3.93 29.06 11.77
C PRO A 257 -2.90 29.82 10.92
N ARG A 258 -3.29 30.20 9.70
CA ARG A 258 -2.58 31.26 8.96
C ARG A 258 -3.07 32.60 9.50
N THR A 259 -2.10 33.45 9.84
CA THR A 259 -2.30 34.90 9.91
C THR A 259 -2.65 35.43 8.53
#